data_AF-A0A1H1I3J5-F1
#
_entry.id   AF-A0A1H1I3J5-F1
#
_cell.length_a   1.000
_cell.length_b   1.000
_cell.length_c   1.000
_cell.angle_alpha   90.00
_cell.angle_beta   90.00
_cell.angle_gamma   90.00
#
_symmetry.space_group_name_H-M   'P 1'
#
loop_
_entity.id
_entity.type
_entity.pdbx_description
1 polymer ?
#
loop_
_entity_poly.entity_id
_entity_poly.type
_entity_poly.pdbx_seq_one_letter_code
_entity_poly.pdbx_strand_id
1 'polypeptide(L)'
;MFKDWQNDLFLKFPLFFRAVHHPDAYPANIAHLGIQCGAGWHSIIEALASDVELEMRTLWREQLQFPEKLAELDTALAYGRATYPLLPICTDIEQVHGKFMVVMRNGNLCPKDMWSRIGQHIGIAEDKAQRTCESCGKPGAFREDYWRKVYCDDCIIPEAEKRQSATA
;
A
#
# COMPACT_ATOMS: atom_id res chain seq x y z
N MET A 1 -18.22 6.28 0.72
CA MET A 1 -17.32 6.83 1.75
C MET A 1 -15.98 6.11 1.87
N PHE A 2 -15.88 4.76 1.96
CA PHE A 2 -14.55 4.09 1.92
C PHE A 2 -13.86 4.15 0.55
N LYS A 3 -14.65 4.13 -0.52
CA LYS A 3 -14.15 4.16 -1.91
C LYS A 3 -13.51 5.53 -2.27
N ASP A 4 -13.91 6.59 -1.57
CA ASP A 4 -13.52 7.95 -1.88
C ASP A 4 -12.07 8.24 -1.44
N TRP A 5 -11.68 7.80 -0.24
CA TRP A 5 -10.30 7.96 0.24
C TRP A 5 -9.27 7.21 -0.61
N GLN A 6 -9.56 5.95 -1.01
CA GLN A 6 -8.64 5.19 -1.84
C GLN A 6 -8.47 5.84 -3.22
N ASN A 7 -9.56 6.31 -3.83
CA ASN A 7 -9.49 7.01 -5.11
C ASN A 7 -8.62 8.27 -5.01
N ASP A 8 -8.81 9.09 -3.98
CA ASP A 8 -8.00 10.29 -3.76
C ASP A 8 -6.51 9.94 -3.59
N LEU A 9 -6.22 8.89 -2.82
CA LEU A 9 -4.86 8.40 -2.61
C LEU A 9 -4.22 7.91 -3.92
N PHE A 10 -4.95 7.13 -4.72
CA PHE A 10 -4.46 6.61 -5.99
C PHE A 10 -4.17 7.72 -7.01
N LEU A 11 -5.01 8.75 -7.05
CA LEU A 11 -4.79 9.92 -7.89
C LEU A 11 -3.61 10.78 -7.42
N LYS A 12 -3.38 10.85 -6.10
CA LYS A 12 -2.29 11.61 -5.50
C LYS A 12 -0.91 11.00 -5.76
N PHE A 13 -0.82 9.66 -5.82
CA PHE A 13 0.44 8.93 -6.04
C PHE A 13 0.34 7.99 -7.26
N PRO A 14 0.23 8.54 -8.48
CA PRO A 14 -0.08 7.78 -9.68
C PRO A 14 1.04 6.83 -10.12
N LEU A 15 2.31 7.03 -9.72
CA LEU A 15 3.39 6.10 -10.08
C LEU A 15 3.42 4.90 -9.13
N PHE A 16 3.20 5.14 -7.83
CA PHE A 16 3.10 4.09 -6.83
C PHE A 16 1.88 3.20 -7.06
N PHE A 17 0.72 3.82 -7.33
CA PHE A 17 -0.54 3.12 -7.60
C PHE A 17 -0.83 2.89 -9.09
N ARG A 18 0.19 2.92 -9.96
CA ARG A 18 -0.04 2.78 -11.42
C ARG A 18 -0.72 1.48 -11.84
N ALA A 19 -0.60 0.42 -11.03
CA ALA A 19 -1.30 -0.83 -11.29
C ALA A 19 -2.83 -0.68 -11.19
N VAL A 20 -3.32 0.21 -10.33
CA VAL A 20 -4.75 0.54 -10.24
C VAL A 20 -5.22 1.27 -11.48
N HIS A 21 -4.40 2.20 -12.00
CA HIS A 21 -4.75 3.02 -13.17
C HIS A 21 -4.64 2.25 -14.50
N HIS A 22 -3.77 1.23 -14.54
CA HIS A 22 -3.50 0.45 -15.75
C HIS A 22 -3.53 -1.06 -15.45
N PRO A 23 -4.69 -1.64 -15.06
CA PRO A 23 -4.80 -3.04 -14.64
C PRO A 23 -4.44 -4.04 -15.75
N ASP A 24 -4.69 -3.69 -17.01
CA ASP A 24 -4.32 -4.53 -18.17
C ASP A 24 -2.80 -4.59 -18.36
N ALA A 25 -2.12 -3.48 -18.07
CA ALA A 25 -0.66 -3.39 -18.13
C ALA A 25 -0.01 -4.04 -16.90
N TYR A 26 -0.68 -4.01 -15.75
CA TYR A 26 -0.17 -4.49 -14.47
C TYR A 26 -1.21 -5.32 -13.73
N PRO A 27 -1.38 -6.62 -14.08
CA PRO A 27 -2.30 -7.48 -13.37
C PRO A 27 -1.82 -7.68 -11.92
N ALA A 28 -2.52 -7.05 -10.98
CA ALA A 28 -2.19 -7.03 -9.56
C ALA A 28 -3.46 -7.05 -8.72
N ASN A 29 -3.37 -7.62 -7.51
CA ASN A 29 -4.54 -7.70 -6.63
C ASN A 29 -5.03 -6.32 -6.20
N ILE A 30 -4.11 -5.37 -5.95
CA ILE A 30 -4.48 -3.99 -5.57
C ILE A 30 -5.38 -3.32 -6.61
N ALA A 31 -5.26 -3.67 -7.89
CA ALA A 31 -6.10 -3.13 -8.94
C ALA A 31 -7.54 -3.67 -8.90
N HIS A 32 -7.73 -4.87 -8.34
CA HIS A 32 -9.01 -5.57 -8.30
C HIS A 32 -9.69 -5.46 -6.92
N LEU A 33 -8.91 -5.50 -5.85
CA LEU A 33 -9.37 -5.56 -4.46
C LEU A 33 -9.15 -4.25 -3.71
N GLY A 34 -8.33 -3.35 -4.24
CA GLY A 34 -7.91 -2.13 -3.55
C GLY A 34 -7.02 -2.42 -2.34
N ILE A 35 -6.94 -1.45 -1.43
CA ILE A 35 -6.22 -1.60 -0.17
C ILE A 35 -7.09 -2.36 0.82
N GLN A 36 -6.55 -3.43 1.41
CA GLN A 36 -7.25 -4.31 2.35
C GLN A 36 -6.73 -4.13 3.78
N CYS A 37 -6.72 -2.88 4.25
CA CYS A 37 -6.28 -2.48 5.59
C CYS A 37 -7.36 -1.67 6.30
N GLY A 38 -7.35 -1.65 7.63
CA GLY A 38 -8.26 -0.80 8.40
C GLY A 38 -7.86 0.68 8.39
N ALA A 39 -8.85 1.54 8.68
CA ALA A 39 -8.74 2.99 8.59
C ALA A 39 -7.63 3.61 9.45
N GLY A 40 -7.26 2.96 10.55
CA GLY A 40 -6.19 3.40 11.42
C GLY A 40 -4.80 3.39 10.77
N TRP A 41 -4.62 2.66 9.67
CA TRP A 41 -3.35 2.60 8.93
C TRP A 41 -3.32 3.50 7.69
N HIS A 42 -4.40 4.20 7.35
CA HIS A 42 -4.47 5.04 6.15
C HIS A 42 -3.34 6.09 6.09
N SER A 43 -3.01 6.74 7.20
CA SER A 43 -1.92 7.73 7.25
C SER A 43 -0.53 7.10 7.09
N ILE A 44 -0.37 5.83 7.48
CA ILE A 44 0.87 5.07 7.28
C ILE A 44 1.04 4.75 5.80
N ILE A 45 -0.05 4.30 5.16
CA ILE A 45 -0.08 3.99 3.73
C ILE A 45 0.18 5.25 2.89
N GLU A 46 -0.43 6.38 3.26
CA GLU A 46 -0.21 7.65 2.58
C GLU A 46 1.24 8.13 2.67
N ALA A 47 1.85 8.05 3.85
CA ALA A 47 3.26 8.39 4.03
C ALA A 47 4.18 7.48 3.20
N LEU A 48 3.94 6.17 3.23
CA LEU A 48 4.69 5.20 2.43
C LEU A 48 4.56 5.48 0.93
N ALA A 49 3.34 5.71 0.44
CA ALA A 49 3.08 6.02 -0.95
C ALA A 49 3.83 7.28 -1.38
N SER A 50 3.81 8.33 -0.55
CA SER A 50 4.55 9.57 -0.80
C SER A 50 6.06 9.35 -0.90
N ASP A 51 6.65 8.61 0.04
CA ASP A 51 8.09 8.36 0.06
C ASP A 51 8.55 7.55 -1.16
N VAL A 52 7.84 6.47 -1.49
CA VAL A 52 8.18 5.60 -2.62
C VAL A 52 7.93 6.29 -3.96
N GLU A 53 6.85 7.06 -4.08
CA GLU A 53 6.59 7.90 -5.25
C GLU A 53 7.74 8.90 -5.47
N LEU A 54 8.23 9.55 -4.41
CA LEU A 54 9.34 10.50 -4.49
C LEU A 54 10.64 9.84 -4.94
N GLU A 55 10.94 8.65 -4.42
CA GLU A 55 12.07 7.84 -4.87
C GLU A 55 11.97 7.60 -6.39
N MET A 56 10.87 7.03 -6.86
CA MET A 56 10.65 6.74 -8.29
C MET A 56 10.75 7.99 -9.17
N ARG A 57 10.18 9.12 -8.72
CA ARG A 57 10.28 10.41 -9.43
C ARG A 57 11.69 10.96 -9.50
N THR A 58 12.51 10.70 -8.48
CA THR A 58 13.88 11.22 -8.43
C THR A 58 14.78 10.58 -9.48
N LEU A 59 14.64 9.28 -9.75
CA LEU A 59 15.43 8.63 -10.80
C LEU A 59 15.06 9.05 -12.21
N TRP A 60 13.82 9.45 -12.43
CA TRP A 60 13.29 9.67 -13.77
C TRP A 60 12.84 11.10 -14.04
N ARG A 61 13.47 12.08 -13.37
CA ARG A 61 13.22 13.52 -13.57
C ARG A 61 13.21 13.97 -15.03
N GLU A 62 13.95 13.31 -15.93
CA GLU A 62 14.00 13.65 -17.36
C GLU A 62 13.14 12.76 -18.27
N GLN A 63 12.67 11.58 -17.84
CA GLN A 63 12.01 10.58 -18.71
C GLN A 63 10.58 10.20 -18.31
N LEU A 64 10.13 10.44 -17.07
CA LEU A 64 8.75 10.18 -16.62
C LEU A 64 7.92 11.45 -16.45
N GLN A 65 7.82 12.26 -17.50
CA GLN A 65 6.84 13.35 -17.46
C GLN A 65 5.39 12.84 -17.51
N PHE A 66 5.15 11.58 -17.90
CA PHE A 66 3.81 11.03 -18.12
C PHE A 66 3.72 9.54 -17.73
N PRO A 67 3.05 9.18 -16.61
CA PRO A 67 2.82 7.79 -16.18
C PRO A 67 2.15 6.92 -17.25
N GLU A 68 1.28 7.50 -18.08
CA GLU A 68 0.58 6.78 -19.16
C GLU A 68 1.55 6.22 -20.22
N LYS A 69 2.56 7.00 -20.62
CA LYS A 69 3.59 6.54 -21.58
C LYS A 69 4.41 5.37 -21.02
N LEU A 70 4.63 5.35 -19.71
CA LEU A 70 5.28 4.21 -19.05
C LEU A 70 4.39 2.97 -19.11
N ALA A 71 3.08 3.12 -18.88
CA ALA A 71 2.13 2.01 -18.97
C ALA A 71 2.00 1.47 -20.40
N GLU A 72 1.97 2.32 -21.42
CA GLU A 72 1.99 1.89 -22.82
C GLU A 72 3.26 1.11 -23.15
N LEU A 73 4.42 1.60 -22.70
CA LEU A 73 5.70 0.92 -22.88
C LEU A 73 5.72 -0.43 -22.15
N ASP A 74 5.33 -0.47 -20.86
CA ASP A 74 5.27 -1.70 -20.08
C ASP A 74 4.28 -2.70 -20.68
N THR A 75 3.15 -2.24 -21.24
CA THR A 75 2.20 -3.09 -21.97
C THR A 75 2.85 -3.72 -23.19
N ALA A 76 3.52 -2.92 -24.03
CA ALA A 76 4.22 -3.44 -25.21
C ALA A 76 5.33 -4.44 -24.83
N LEU A 77 6.02 -4.22 -23.71
CA LEU A 77 7.03 -5.14 -23.19
C LEU A 77 6.42 -6.44 -22.65
N ALA A 78 5.26 -6.36 -21.97
CA ALA A 78 4.55 -7.51 -21.44
C ALA A 78 4.09 -8.49 -22.54
N TYR A 79 3.74 -7.99 -23.73
CA TYR A 79 3.40 -8.81 -24.90
C TYR A 79 4.63 -9.24 -25.74
N GLY A 80 5.84 -8.78 -25.40
CA GLY A 80 7.10 -9.10 -26.09
C GLY A 80 8.00 -10.10 -25.34
N ARG A 81 9.23 -10.30 -25.83
CA ARG A 81 10.30 -11.06 -25.12
C ARG A 81 11.17 -10.17 -24.21
N ALA A 82 10.68 -8.99 -23.85
CA ALA A 82 11.45 -8.02 -23.09
C ALA A 82 11.10 -8.07 -21.60
N THR A 83 12.00 -7.53 -20.79
CA THR A 83 11.96 -7.60 -19.33
C THR A 83 10.94 -6.61 -18.76
N TYR A 84 9.89 -7.12 -18.12
CA TYR A 84 8.77 -6.38 -17.51
C TYR A 84 8.69 -6.62 -15.98
N PRO A 85 8.27 -5.64 -15.15
CA PRO A 85 8.05 -4.23 -15.47
C PRO A 85 9.37 -3.44 -15.51
N LEU A 86 9.37 -2.22 -16.06
CA LEU A 86 10.56 -1.37 -16.07
C LEU A 86 10.87 -0.77 -14.69
N LEU A 87 9.84 -0.35 -13.95
CA LEU A 87 9.96 0.15 -12.57
C LEU A 87 9.34 -0.77 -11.53
N PRO A 88 9.69 -0.56 -10.26
CA PRO A 88 8.97 -1.14 -9.14
C PRO A 88 7.47 -0.85 -9.22
N ILE A 89 6.62 -1.88 -9.14
CA ILE A 89 5.15 -1.74 -9.02
C ILE A 89 4.70 -2.18 -7.63
N CYS A 90 3.74 -1.48 -7.04
CA CYS A 90 2.98 -1.98 -5.90
C CYS A 90 1.91 -2.94 -6.40
N THR A 91 1.90 -4.17 -5.89
CA THR A 91 0.92 -5.19 -6.29
C THR A 91 -0.15 -5.44 -5.23
N ASP A 92 0.19 -5.24 -3.96
CA ASP A 92 -0.68 -5.55 -2.82
C ASP A 92 -0.40 -4.62 -1.63
N ILE A 93 -1.45 -4.18 -0.95
CA ILE A 93 -1.38 -3.56 0.39
C ILE A 93 -2.51 -4.16 1.21
N GLU A 94 -2.15 -4.99 2.16
CA GLU A 94 -3.13 -5.80 2.89
C GLU A 94 -2.71 -6.07 4.34
N GLN A 95 -3.71 -6.38 5.16
CA GLN A 95 -3.51 -6.94 6.48
C GLN A 95 -3.53 -8.46 6.40
N VAL A 96 -2.45 -9.11 6.81
CA VAL A 96 -2.31 -10.58 6.81
C VAL A 96 -1.88 -11.06 8.21
N HIS A 97 -2.75 -11.81 8.89
CA HIS A 97 -2.55 -12.27 10.28
C HIS A 97 -2.09 -11.17 11.27
N GLY A 98 -2.72 -10.00 11.20
CA GLY A 98 -2.45 -8.80 12.00
C GLY A 98 -1.16 -8.07 11.63
N LYS A 99 -0.53 -8.43 10.51
CA LYS A 99 0.63 -7.72 9.96
C LYS A 99 0.21 -6.85 8.80
N PHE A 100 0.75 -5.65 8.76
CA PHE A 100 0.72 -4.80 7.59
C PHE A 100 1.71 -5.35 6.56
N MET A 101 1.25 -5.60 5.35
CA MET A 101 2.06 -6.13 4.26
C MET A 101 1.93 -5.22 3.04
N VAL A 102 3.08 -4.90 2.44
CA VAL A 102 3.16 -4.18 1.17
C VAL A 102 4.03 -4.99 0.22
N VAL A 103 3.43 -5.44 -0.88
CA VAL A 103 4.13 -6.25 -1.87
C VAL A 103 4.51 -5.37 -3.05
N MET A 104 5.81 -5.30 -3.29
CA MET A 104 6.40 -4.62 -4.45
C MET A 104 7.04 -5.65 -5.36
N ARG A 105 6.81 -5.54 -6.66
CA ARG A 105 7.59 -6.26 -7.67
C ARG A 105 8.68 -5.34 -8.19
N ASN A 106 9.94 -5.79 -8.16
CA ASN A 106 11.06 -5.00 -8.65
C ASN A 106 10.95 -4.74 -10.17
N GLY A 107 11.50 -3.61 -10.62
CA GLY A 107 11.60 -3.24 -12.03
C GLY A 107 13.00 -3.49 -12.59
N ASN A 108 13.10 -3.80 -13.87
CA ASN A 108 14.38 -4.12 -14.51
C ASN A 108 15.32 -2.92 -14.68
N LEU A 109 14.76 -1.70 -14.69
CA LEU A 109 15.53 -0.45 -14.68
C LEU A 109 15.66 0.14 -13.27
N CYS A 110 15.23 -0.57 -12.24
CA CYS A 110 15.37 -0.13 -10.86
C CYS A 110 16.83 -0.33 -10.38
N PRO A 111 17.56 0.75 -10.06
CA PRO A 111 18.86 0.67 -9.41
C PRO A 111 18.77 -0.04 -8.05
N LYS A 112 19.81 -0.79 -7.70
CA LYS A 112 19.84 -1.57 -6.45
C LYS A 112 19.69 -0.70 -5.20
N ASP A 113 20.28 0.49 -5.22
CA ASP A 113 20.22 1.44 -4.12
C ASP A 113 18.80 2.01 -3.94
N MET A 114 18.08 2.30 -5.03
CA MET A 114 16.66 2.65 -4.95
C MET A 114 15.84 1.50 -4.36
N TRP A 115 16.02 0.28 -4.87
CA TRP A 115 15.28 -0.86 -4.37
C TRP A 115 15.50 -1.08 -2.87
N SER A 116 16.74 -0.86 -2.41
CA SER A 116 17.07 -0.88 -0.97
C SER A 116 16.34 0.22 -0.20
N ARG A 117 16.23 1.44 -0.72
CA ARG A 117 15.50 2.54 -0.05
C ARG A 117 14.00 2.27 0.00
N ILE A 118 13.40 1.76 -1.09
CA ILE A 118 11.99 1.32 -1.09
C ILE A 118 11.76 0.27 0.00
N GLY A 119 12.64 -0.73 0.12
CA GLY A 119 12.57 -1.72 1.20
C GLY A 119 12.67 -1.11 2.60
N GLN A 120 13.48 -0.07 2.79
CA GLN A 120 13.57 0.65 4.07
C GLN A 120 12.28 1.39 4.40
N HIS A 121 11.66 2.09 3.43
CA HIS A 121 10.38 2.76 3.64
C HIS A 121 9.27 1.77 4.01
N ILE A 122 9.23 0.60 3.35
CA ILE A 122 8.28 -0.48 3.68
C ILE A 122 8.51 -0.95 5.11
N GLY A 123 9.76 -1.25 5.51
CA GLY A 123 10.07 -1.68 6.87
C GLY A 123 9.66 -0.66 7.93
N ILE A 124 9.87 0.64 7.68
CA ILE A 124 9.40 1.72 8.58
C ILE A 124 7.87 1.71 8.71
N ALA A 125 7.16 1.53 7.60
CA ALA A 125 5.70 1.48 7.58
C ALA A 125 5.16 0.26 8.33
N GLU A 126 5.75 -0.93 8.12
CA GLU A 126 5.44 -2.16 8.83
C GLU A 126 5.66 -2.00 10.35
N ASP A 127 6.83 -1.52 10.74
CA ASP A 127 7.19 -1.27 12.14
C ASP A 127 6.24 -0.28 12.83
N LYS A 128 5.77 0.72 12.08
CA LYS A 128 4.79 1.70 12.58
C LYS A 128 3.42 1.06 12.74
N ALA A 129 2.96 0.32 11.73
CA ALA A 129 1.66 -0.35 11.76
C ALA A 129 1.55 -1.36 12.91
N GLN A 130 2.64 -2.04 13.26
CA GLN A 130 2.67 -2.97 14.41
C GLN A 130 2.46 -2.31 15.79
N ARG A 131 2.53 -0.98 15.86
CA ARG A 131 2.32 -0.19 17.08
C ARG A 131 1.12 0.75 16.95
N THR A 132 0.34 0.62 15.88
CA THR A 132 -0.79 1.50 15.57
C THR A 132 -2.05 0.67 15.43
N CYS A 133 -3.10 1.04 16.16
CA CYS A 133 -4.41 0.42 16.09
C CYS A 133 -4.95 0.50 14.65
N GLU A 134 -5.21 -0.66 14.05
CA GLU A 134 -5.72 -0.80 12.68
C GLU A 134 -7.11 -0.14 12.50
N SER A 135 -7.88 -0.02 13.58
CA SER A 135 -9.22 0.59 13.55
C SER A 135 -9.18 2.12 13.62
N CYS A 136 -8.45 2.68 14.60
CA CYS A 136 -8.57 4.11 14.95
C CYS A 136 -7.27 4.93 14.82
N GLY A 137 -6.13 4.29 14.55
CA GLY A 137 -4.84 4.98 14.36
C GLY A 137 -4.13 5.44 15.64
N LYS A 138 -4.72 5.22 16.82
CA LYS A 138 -4.05 5.43 18.13
C LYS A 138 -2.99 4.34 18.38
N PRO A 139 -2.11 4.49 19.39
CA PRO A 139 -1.23 3.40 19.80
C PRO A 139 -2.01 2.10 20.06
N GLY A 140 -1.53 1.00 19.50
CA GLY A 140 -2.16 -0.32 19.60
C GLY A 140 -1.13 -1.39 19.88
N ALA A 141 -1.60 -2.55 20.33
CA ALA A 141 -0.77 -3.72 20.54
C ALA A 141 -1.30 -4.88 19.70
N PHE A 142 -0.38 -5.73 19.23
CA PHE A 142 -0.72 -6.98 18.57
C PHE A 142 -1.47 -7.90 19.54
N ARG A 143 -2.64 -8.38 19.12
CA ARG A 143 -3.51 -9.26 19.88
C ARG A 143 -3.46 -10.63 19.24
N GLU A 144 -3.01 -11.64 19.98
CA GLU A 144 -2.86 -13.02 19.49
C GLU A 144 -4.15 -13.85 19.54
N ASP A 145 -5.18 -13.36 20.23
CA ASP A 145 -6.47 -14.04 20.44
C ASP A 145 -7.27 -14.23 19.13
N TYR A 146 -8.57 -14.51 19.23
CA TYR A 146 -9.49 -14.93 18.15
C TYR A 146 -9.47 -14.08 16.87
N TRP A 147 -8.86 -12.89 16.89
CA TRP A 147 -8.57 -12.07 15.71
C TRP A 147 -7.17 -11.48 15.80
N ARG A 148 -6.19 -12.10 15.11
CA ARG A 148 -4.82 -11.59 15.02
C ARG A 148 -4.81 -10.21 14.37
N LYS A 149 -4.75 -9.17 15.18
CA LYS A 149 -4.84 -7.75 14.77
C LYS A 149 -4.10 -6.83 15.73
N VAL A 150 -3.76 -5.63 15.28
CA VAL A 150 -3.19 -4.58 16.13
C VAL A 150 -4.30 -3.65 16.59
N TYR A 151 -4.70 -3.74 17.85
CA TYR A 151 -5.79 -2.92 18.41
C TYR A 151 -5.43 -2.28 19.75
N CYS A 152 -5.95 -1.08 19.98
CA CYS A 152 -6.02 -0.47 21.30
C CYS A 152 -7.14 -1.10 22.13
N ASP A 153 -7.13 -0.88 23.45
CA ASP A 153 -8.12 -1.46 24.37
C ASP A 153 -9.55 -0.96 24.06
N ASP A 154 -9.71 0.25 23.54
CA ASP A 154 -11.02 0.77 23.14
C ASP A 154 -11.60 0.02 21.91
N CYS A 155 -10.74 -0.46 21.02
CA CYS A 155 -11.12 -1.06 19.74
C CYS A 155 -11.20 -2.59 19.78
N ILE A 156 -10.64 -3.23 20.81
CA ILE A 156 -10.70 -4.70 20.96
C ILE A 156 -12.08 -5.17 21.41
N ILE A 157 -12.84 -4.32 22.12
CA ILE A 157 -14.15 -4.67 22.66
C ILE A 157 -15.16 -4.81 21.50
N PRO A 158 -15.78 -5.99 21.29
CA PRO A 158 -16.80 -6.21 20.27
C PRO A 158 -17.98 -5.24 20.45
N GLU A 159 -18.57 -4.75 19.36
CA GLU A 159 -19.74 -3.86 19.43
C GLU A 159 -20.91 -4.47 20.23
N ALA A 160 -21.02 -5.80 20.29
CA ALA A 160 -22.02 -6.51 21.08
C ALA A 160 -21.91 -6.23 22.59
N GLU A 161 -20.69 -6.11 23.12
CA GLU A 161 -20.43 -5.83 24.54
C GLU A 161 -20.55 -4.33 24.86
N LYS A 162 -20.23 -3.46 23.89
CA LYS A 162 -20.44 -2.00 24.00
C LYS A 162 -21.92 -1.62 24.09
N ARG A 163 -22.81 -2.36 23.43
CA ARG A 163 -24.27 -2.10 23.49
C ARG A 163 -24.91 -2.53 24.81
N GLN A 164 -24.42 -3.60 25.43
CA GLN A 164 -24.93 -4.11 26.72
C GLN A 164 -24.48 -3.24 27.91
N SER A 165 -23.31 -2.62 27.84
CA SER A 165 -22.79 -1.72 28.88
C SER A 165 -23.37 -0.31 28.84
N ALA A 166 -24.02 0.10 27.74
CA ALA A 166 -24.71 1.38 27.60
C ALA A 166 -26.21 1.31 27.95
N THR A 167 -26.72 0.13 28.31
CA THR A 167 -28.13 -0.11 28.70
C THR A 167 -28.32 -0.49 30.17
N ALA A 168 -27.24 -0.45 30.97
CA ALA A 168 -27.25 -0.62 32.43
C ALA A 168 -26.91 0.72 33.10
#